data_AF-A0A257KNZ6-F1
#
_entry.id   AF-A0A257KNZ6-F1
#
_cell.length_a   1.000
_cell.length_b   1.000
_cell.length_c   1.000
_cell.angle_alpha   90.00
_cell.angle_beta   90.00
_cell.angle_gamma   90.00
#
_symmetry.space_group_name_H-M   'P 1'
#
loop_
_entity.id
_entity.type
_entity.pdbx_description
1 polymer ?
#
loop_
_entity_poly.entity_id
_entity_poly.type
_entity_poly.pdbx_seq_one_letter_code
_entity_poly.pdbx_strand_id
1 'polypeptide(L)'
;MTGSGTDRSKTMSDLTGPVVILVEPQLGENIGTAARAMGNFGLTRLRLVKPRDGWPNVHAQRAASGADHVLNAVEIFDTVEEAVADCTLLYATTARAHDQAKPVVAPEAAAAETIAHIKTGATAGILFGRERYGLQNEEVALANRIMTFPVNPGFSSLNLAQAVLLCGYEWFKQATSNALPYAMPERSERASQHQMTAFFDNLVAELDKVEFLRPPEKRDTMLVNLRNIFTRMEPSKQDMHTLHGVVMAIAEGRKGPAKGGVLDGEQATRLRALLAEHGGKAKEHESGTVRGLARMLRRNPTDAERILWEHLRADRRFAGQFKRQTPVGRHIPDFVSFPERIAVELVNPGETEVIVADRASRKAWLEERGYRVLAIRADDVTRDIAPELDRLAVLLDSGMPGRG
;
A
#
# COMPACT_ATOMS: atom_id res chain seq x y z
N MET A 1 -8.88 -12.64 -12.90
CA MET A 1 -9.66 -13.08 -11.73
C MET A 1 -10.07 -14.52 -11.93
N THR A 2 -9.61 -15.42 -11.07
CA THR A 2 -10.11 -16.81 -11.00
C THR A 2 -11.08 -16.91 -9.82
N GLY A 3 -12.27 -17.47 -10.03
CA GLY A 3 -13.18 -17.84 -8.94
C GLY A 3 -14.10 -16.75 -8.37
N SER A 4 -14.03 -15.49 -8.79
CA SER A 4 -15.06 -14.49 -8.46
C SER A 4 -16.22 -14.64 -9.46
N GLY A 5 -17.34 -15.23 -9.04
CA GLY A 5 -18.54 -15.34 -9.87
C GLY A 5 -19.01 -13.99 -10.42
N THR A 6 -19.80 -14.02 -11.50
CA THR A 6 -20.36 -12.82 -12.14
C THR A 6 -21.30 -12.09 -11.18
N ASP A 7 -21.02 -10.82 -10.90
CA ASP A 7 -21.89 -9.94 -10.12
C ASP A 7 -23.10 -9.52 -10.97
N ARG A 8 -24.25 -10.16 -10.71
CA ARG A 8 -25.50 -9.93 -11.44
C ARG A 8 -26.18 -8.60 -11.11
N SER A 9 -25.68 -7.84 -10.13
CA SER A 9 -26.21 -6.50 -9.81
C SER A 9 -25.69 -5.41 -10.75
N LYS A 10 -24.61 -5.69 -11.49
CA LYS A 10 -24.02 -4.75 -12.44
C LYS A 10 -24.69 -4.85 -13.81
N THR A 11 -24.99 -3.70 -14.41
CA THR A 11 -25.52 -3.62 -15.76
C THR A 11 -24.46 -4.06 -16.77
N MET A 12 -24.85 -4.89 -17.75
CA MET A 12 -23.96 -5.21 -18.87
C MET A 12 -23.70 -3.95 -19.71
N SER A 13 -22.49 -3.85 -20.28
CA SER A 13 -22.13 -2.72 -21.14
C SER A 13 -22.97 -2.68 -22.41
N ASP A 14 -23.56 -1.52 -22.74
CA ASP A 14 -24.33 -1.29 -23.98
C ASP A 14 -23.43 -0.98 -25.20
N LEU A 15 -22.27 -1.63 -25.27
CA LEU A 15 -21.28 -1.39 -26.32
C LEU A 15 -21.61 -2.26 -27.54
N THR A 16 -21.80 -1.64 -28.70
CA THR A 16 -21.91 -2.36 -29.97
C THR A 16 -20.53 -2.83 -30.42
N GLY A 17 -20.30 -4.14 -30.36
CA GLY A 17 -19.06 -4.77 -30.81
C GLY A 17 -19.14 -5.41 -32.21
N PRO A 18 -18.00 -5.93 -32.71
CA PRO A 18 -17.97 -6.71 -33.94
C PRO A 18 -18.81 -7.98 -33.81
N VAL A 19 -19.26 -8.48 -34.95
CA VAL A 19 -19.89 -9.80 -35.06
C VAL A 19 -18.83 -10.89 -34.99
N VAL A 20 -18.99 -11.83 -34.07
CA VAL A 20 -18.15 -13.03 -34.00
C VAL A 20 -18.79 -14.10 -34.88
N ILE A 21 -18.03 -14.63 -35.84
CA ILE A 21 -18.54 -15.58 -36.83
C ILE A 21 -17.72 -16.86 -36.74
N LEU A 22 -18.34 -17.96 -36.31
CA LEU A 22 -17.68 -19.26 -36.20
C LEU A 22 -18.04 -20.12 -37.41
N VAL A 23 -17.03 -20.49 -38.19
CA VAL A 23 -17.19 -21.27 -39.42
C VAL A 23 -16.99 -22.75 -39.14
N GLU A 24 -18.06 -23.53 -39.30
CA GLU A 24 -18.12 -24.97 -39.06
C GLU A 24 -17.47 -25.41 -37.74
N PRO A 25 -17.84 -24.82 -36.58
CA PRO A 25 -17.30 -25.23 -35.29
C PRO A 25 -17.59 -26.71 -35.05
N GLN A 26 -16.58 -27.46 -34.59
CA GLN A 26 -16.68 -28.92 -34.48
C GLN A 26 -17.41 -29.40 -33.24
N LEU A 27 -17.29 -28.69 -32.11
CA LEU A 27 -17.84 -29.11 -30.82
C LEU A 27 -18.71 -28.00 -30.22
N GLY A 28 -19.88 -28.38 -29.71
CA GLY A 28 -20.75 -27.47 -28.94
C GLY A 28 -20.02 -26.81 -27.77
N GLU A 29 -19.12 -27.52 -27.10
CA GLU A 29 -18.31 -26.98 -25.99
C GLU A 29 -17.42 -25.79 -26.43
N ASN A 30 -16.88 -25.81 -27.65
CA ASN A 30 -16.09 -24.70 -28.19
C ASN A 30 -16.97 -23.48 -28.49
N ILE A 31 -18.20 -23.71 -28.97
CA ILE A 31 -19.18 -22.63 -29.16
C ILE A 31 -19.53 -22.01 -27.80
N GLY A 32 -19.82 -22.83 -26.78
CA GLY A 32 -20.14 -22.35 -25.45
C GLY A 32 -18.99 -21.58 -24.79
N THR A 33 -17.76 -22.10 -24.86
CA THR A 33 -16.58 -21.40 -24.32
C THR A 33 -16.26 -20.12 -25.09
N ALA A 34 -16.49 -20.07 -26.41
CA ALA A 34 -16.40 -18.84 -27.20
C ALA A 34 -17.46 -17.82 -26.77
N ALA A 35 -18.71 -18.24 -26.58
CA ALA A 35 -19.78 -17.37 -26.08
C ALA A 35 -19.49 -16.84 -24.66
N ARG A 36 -18.88 -17.67 -23.80
CA ARG A 36 -18.38 -17.23 -22.49
C ARG A 36 -17.30 -16.16 -22.64
N ALA A 37 -16.35 -16.37 -23.55
CA ALA A 37 -15.31 -15.39 -23.84
C ALA A 37 -15.91 -14.07 -24.35
N MET A 38 -16.90 -14.14 -25.23
CA MET A 38 -17.66 -12.98 -25.72
C MET A 38 -18.33 -12.22 -24.56
N GLY A 39 -19.07 -12.93 -23.69
CA GLY A 39 -19.75 -12.34 -22.55
C GLY A 39 -18.82 -11.67 -21.54
N ASN A 40 -17.59 -12.19 -21.35
CA ASN A 40 -16.58 -11.55 -20.50
C ASN A 40 -16.18 -10.15 -20.98
N PHE A 41 -16.31 -9.89 -22.28
CA PHE A 41 -15.85 -8.67 -22.94
C PHE A 41 -16.98 -7.93 -23.64
N GLY A 42 -18.24 -8.16 -23.25
CA GLY A 42 -19.39 -7.41 -23.76
C GLY A 42 -19.74 -7.63 -25.24
N LEU A 43 -19.20 -8.68 -25.88
CA LEU A 43 -19.59 -9.07 -27.24
C LEU A 43 -20.88 -9.88 -27.20
N THR A 44 -21.86 -9.52 -28.02
CA THR A 44 -23.22 -10.10 -27.96
C THR A 44 -23.69 -10.75 -29.25
N ARG A 45 -23.07 -10.42 -30.40
CA ARG A 45 -23.49 -10.87 -31.72
C ARG A 45 -22.68 -12.07 -32.18
N LEU A 46 -23.27 -13.26 -32.14
CA LEU A 46 -22.66 -14.52 -32.55
C LEU A 46 -23.38 -15.09 -33.77
N ARG A 47 -22.63 -15.37 -34.83
CA ARG A 47 -23.11 -16.07 -36.02
C ARG A 47 -22.42 -17.43 -36.16
N LEU A 48 -23.18 -18.45 -36.49
CA LEU A 48 -22.67 -19.80 -36.74
C LEU A 48 -22.91 -20.16 -38.21
N VAL A 49 -21.86 -20.59 -38.91
CA VAL A 49 -21.97 -21.15 -40.26
C VAL A 49 -21.86 -22.65 -40.16
N LYS A 50 -22.91 -23.39 -40.54
CA LYS A 50 -22.95 -24.86 -40.55
C LYS A 50 -22.29 -25.53 -39.32
N PRO A 51 -22.76 -25.28 -38.08
CA PRO A 51 -22.20 -25.93 -36.90
C PRO A 51 -22.33 -27.46 -37.01
N ARG A 52 -21.23 -28.19 -36.83
CA ARG A 52 -21.15 -29.63 -37.17
C ARG A 52 -22.13 -30.49 -36.37
N ASP A 53 -22.26 -30.22 -35.08
CA ASP A 53 -23.16 -30.93 -34.16
C ASP A 53 -24.57 -30.32 -34.13
N GLY A 54 -24.89 -29.41 -35.06
CA GLY A 54 -26.16 -28.69 -35.13
C GLY A 54 -26.34 -27.64 -34.03
N TRP A 55 -27.47 -26.94 -34.09
CA TRP A 55 -27.89 -25.92 -33.13
C TRP A 55 -29.41 -25.96 -32.95
N PRO A 56 -29.96 -25.76 -31.73
CA PRO A 56 -29.27 -25.48 -30.46
C PRO A 56 -28.51 -26.69 -29.90
N ASN A 57 -27.49 -26.45 -29.08
CA ASN A 57 -26.62 -27.51 -28.54
C ASN A 57 -26.49 -27.43 -27.00
N VAL A 58 -26.82 -28.52 -26.30
CA VAL A 58 -26.81 -28.59 -24.82
C VAL A 58 -25.39 -28.47 -24.25
N HIS A 59 -24.38 -28.98 -24.95
CA HIS A 59 -22.98 -28.85 -24.53
C HIS A 59 -22.51 -27.39 -24.61
N ALA A 60 -22.97 -26.64 -25.62
CA ALA A 60 -22.71 -25.20 -25.70
C ALA A 60 -23.31 -24.43 -24.52
N GLN A 61 -24.58 -24.71 -24.17
CA GLN A 61 -25.25 -24.10 -23.02
C GLN A 61 -24.47 -24.36 -21.72
N ARG A 62 -24.06 -25.61 -21.47
CA ARG A 62 -23.28 -25.98 -20.28
C ARG A 62 -21.92 -25.28 -20.23
N ALA A 63 -21.23 -25.20 -21.36
CA ALA A 63 -19.90 -24.58 -21.45
C ALA A 63 -19.93 -23.04 -21.37
N ALA A 64 -21.05 -22.40 -21.73
CA ALA A 64 -21.21 -20.95 -21.72
C ALA A 64 -21.21 -20.33 -20.32
N SER A 65 -21.50 -21.11 -19.27
CA SER A 65 -21.33 -20.70 -17.87
C SER A 65 -21.98 -19.33 -17.54
N GLY A 66 -23.22 -19.10 -18.01
CA GLY A 66 -23.98 -17.87 -17.77
C GLY A 66 -23.97 -16.85 -18.90
N ALA A 67 -23.26 -17.12 -20.01
CA ALA A 67 -23.35 -16.32 -21.24
C ALA A 67 -24.55 -16.72 -22.13
N ASP A 68 -25.67 -17.12 -21.53
CA ASP A 68 -26.86 -17.60 -22.24
C ASP A 68 -27.47 -16.54 -23.16
N HIS A 69 -27.33 -15.26 -22.79
CA HIS A 69 -27.78 -14.13 -23.61
C HIS A 69 -27.10 -14.08 -24.98
N VAL A 70 -25.83 -14.49 -25.10
CA VAL A 70 -25.14 -14.60 -26.40
C VAL A 70 -25.71 -15.78 -27.19
N LEU A 71 -25.91 -16.93 -26.54
CA LEU A 71 -26.40 -18.15 -27.19
C LEU A 71 -27.85 -18.01 -27.70
N ASN A 72 -28.69 -17.32 -26.95
CA ASN A 72 -30.09 -17.08 -27.29
C ASN A 72 -30.26 -16.12 -28.49
N ALA A 73 -29.22 -15.34 -28.80
CA ALA A 73 -29.19 -14.38 -29.90
C ALA A 73 -28.38 -14.88 -31.11
N VAL A 74 -28.03 -16.18 -31.15
CA VAL A 74 -27.28 -16.77 -32.26
C VAL A 74 -28.07 -16.74 -33.55
N GLU A 75 -27.44 -16.26 -34.61
CA GLU A 75 -27.92 -16.38 -35.99
C GLU A 75 -27.20 -17.54 -36.69
N ILE A 76 -27.94 -18.41 -37.39
CA ILE A 76 -27.38 -19.55 -38.13
C ILE A 76 -27.42 -19.27 -39.63
N PHE A 77 -26.35 -19.61 -40.32
CA PHE A 77 -26.22 -19.48 -41.77
C PHE A 77 -25.71 -20.78 -42.40
N ASP A 78 -26.08 -20.98 -43.67
CA ASP A 78 -25.62 -22.12 -44.46
C ASP A 78 -24.29 -21.83 -45.15
N THR A 79 -23.97 -20.56 -45.41
CA THR A 79 -22.73 -20.15 -46.08
C THR A 79 -22.03 -19.02 -45.36
N VAL A 80 -20.72 -18.86 -45.62
CA VAL A 80 -19.95 -17.76 -45.03
C VAL A 80 -20.38 -16.43 -45.66
N GLU A 81 -20.70 -16.44 -46.95
CA GLU A 81 -21.19 -15.32 -47.74
C GLU A 81 -22.45 -14.71 -47.13
N GLU A 82 -23.44 -15.53 -46.76
CA GLU A 82 -24.65 -15.06 -46.08
C GLU A 82 -24.32 -14.48 -44.70
N ALA A 83 -23.45 -15.15 -43.95
CA ALA A 83 -23.09 -14.73 -42.60
C ALA A 83 -22.30 -13.41 -42.55
N VAL A 84 -21.70 -12.97 -43.66
CA VAL A 84 -20.91 -11.74 -43.75
C VAL A 84 -21.55 -10.67 -44.64
N ALA A 85 -22.73 -10.91 -45.19
CA ALA A 85 -23.33 -10.06 -46.22
C ALA A 85 -23.51 -8.58 -45.81
N ASP A 86 -23.76 -8.31 -44.53
CA ASP A 86 -23.90 -6.96 -43.97
C ASP A 86 -22.58 -6.37 -43.42
N CYS A 87 -21.49 -7.15 -43.36
CA CYS A 87 -20.20 -6.73 -42.85
C CYS A 87 -19.42 -5.93 -43.91
N THR A 88 -19.20 -4.65 -43.66
CA THR A 88 -18.38 -3.79 -44.54
C THR A 88 -16.90 -3.75 -44.13
N LEU A 89 -16.58 -4.33 -42.98
CA LEU A 89 -15.22 -4.62 -42.52
C LEU A 89 -15.16 -6.03 -41.95
N LEU A 90 -14.33 -6.88 -42.55
CA LEU A 90 -14.25 -8.29 -42.24
C LEU A 90 -12.80 -8.73 -42.03
N TYR A 91 -12.57 -9.42 -40.92
CA TYR A 91 -11.27 -10.00 -40.57
C TYR A 91 -11.31 -11.52 -40.68
N ALA A 92 -10.33 -12.13 -41.32
CA ALA A 92 -10.12 -13.58 -41.30
C ALA A 92 -9.00 -13.93 -40.31
N THR A 93 -9.29 -14.72 -39.29
CA THR A 93 -8.28 -15.16 -38.32
C THR A 93 -7.52 -16.40 -38.81
N THR A 94 -6.19 -16.31 -38.87
CA THR A 94 -5.33 -17.45 -39.27
C THR A 94 -3.92 -17.33 -38.71
N ALA A 95 -3.34 -18.48 -38.36
CA ALA A 95 -1.96 -18.60 -37.91
C ALA A 95 -0.98 -18.87 -39.06
N ARG A 96 -1.49 -19.16 -40.27
CA ARG A 96 -0.68 -19.49 -41.44
C ARG A 96 -0.51 -18.25 -42.31
N ALA A 97 0.70 -18.07 -42.84
CA ALA A 97 0.90 -17.16 -43.96
C ALA A 97 0.09 -17.69 -45.14
N HIS A 98 -0.78 -16.85 -45.70
CA HIS A 98 -1.43 -17.12 -46.98
C HIS A 98 -0.74 -16.29 -48.06
N ASP A 99 -0.66 -16.83 -49.27
CA ASP A 99 -0.08 -16.14 -50.44
C ASP A 99 -0.99 -15.01 -50.99
N GLN A 100 -2.09 -14.71 -50.29
CA GLN A 100 -3.01 -13.65 -50.67
C GLN A 100 -2.43 -12.29 -50.31
N ALA A 101 -2.44 -11.34 -51.26
CA ALA A 101 -1.99 -9.97 -51.05
C ALA A 101 -3.00 -9.14 -50.24
N LYS A 102 -3.15 -9.45 -48.94
CA LYS A 102 -4.03 -8.74 -48.00
C LYS A 102 -3.23 -8.14 -46.85
N PRO A 103 -3.63 -6.98 -46.32
CA PRO A 103 -2.97 -6.43 -45.13
C PRO A 103 -3.17 -7.37 -43.95
N VAL A 104 -2.08 -7.62 -43.22
CA VAL A 104 -2.04 -8.46 -42.03
C VAL A 104 -1.99 -7.56 -40.79
N VAL A 105 -2.88 -7.77 -39.84
CA VAL A 105 -2.99 -6.96 -38.62
C VAL A 105 -2.99 -7.84 -37.37
N ALA A 106 -2.45 -7.29 -36.29
CA ALA A 106 -2.58 -7.87 -34.96
C ALA A 106 -3.96 -7.50 -34.34
N PRO A 107 -4.45 -8.24 -33.32
CA PRO A 107 -5.74 -7.97 -32.70
C PRO A 107 -5.86 -6.55 -32.13
N GLU A 108 -4.78 -5.97 -31.61
CA GLU A 108 -4.76 -4.59 -31.10
C GLU A 108 -5.09 -3.56 -32.20
N ALA A 109 -4.47 -3.68 -33.38
CA ALA A 109 -4.72 -2.78 -34.50
C ALA A 109 -6.13 -3.00 -35.09
N ALA A 110 -6.57 -4.26 -35.19
CA ALA A 110 -7.91 -4.60 -35.66
C ALA A 110 -9.01 -4.07 -34.72
N ALA A 111 -8.78 -4.10 -33.40
CA ALA A 111 -9.70 -3.53 -32.42
C ALA A 111 -9.87 -2.02 -32.62
N ALA A 112 -8.78 -1.28 -32.82
CA ALA A 112 -8.83 0.16 -33.07
C ALA A 112 -9.62 0.51 -34.34
N GLU A 113 -9.32 -0.19 -35.45
CA GLU A 113 -10.02 -0.03 -36.73
C GLU A 113 -11.51 -0.40 -36.60
N THR A 114 -11.82 -1.50 -35.92
CA THR A 114 -13.20 -1.94 -35.63
C THR A 114 -13.99 -0.89 -34.87
N ILE A 115 -13.42 -0.29 -33.82
CA ILE A 115 -14.08 0.76 -33.02
C ILE A 115 -14.37 1.98 -33.88
N ALA A 116 -13.40 2.42 -34.68
CA ALA A 116 -13.57 3.56 -35.58
C ALA A 116 -14.66 3.27 -36.63
N HIS A 117 -14.68 2.05 -37.18
CA HIS A 117 -15.63 1.62 -38.19
C HIS A 117 -17.06 1.56 -37.65
N ILE A 118 -17.28 0.91 -36.50
CA ILE A 118 -18.60 0.79 -35.89
C ILE A 118 -19.18 2.17 -35.50
N LYS A 119 -18.34 3.13 -35.11
CA LYS A 119 -18.78 4.52 -34.83
C LYS A 119 -19.40 5.22 -36.05
N THR A 120 -19.11 4.77 -37.26
CA THR A 120 -19.75 5.29 -38.49
C THR A 120 -21.14 4.72 -38.74
N GLY A 121 -21.61 3.78 -37.91
CA GLY A 121 -22.86 3.04 -38.10
C GLY A 121 -22.69 1.77 -38.95
N ALA A 122 -21.46 1.44 -39.36
CA ALA A 122 -21.16 0.29 -40.20
C ALA A 122 -20.93 -1.00 -39.38
N THR A 123 -21.13 -2.17 -39.99
CA THR A 123 -20.91 -3.47 -39.33
C THR A 123 -19.51 -4.00 -39.60
N ALA A 124 -18.83 -4.41 -38.52
CA ALA A 124 -17.57 -5.16 -38.57
C ALA A 124 -17.79 -6.62 -38.13
N GLY A 125 -17.08 -7.56 -38.76
CA GLY A 125 -17.15 -8.99 -38.46
C GLY A 125 -15.76 -9.64 -38.34
N ILE A 126 -15.66 -10.70 -37.54
CA ILE A 126 -14.43 -11.48 -37.37
C ILE A 126 -14.74 -12.96 -37.60
N LEU A 127 -14.12 -13.54 -38.62
CA LEU A 127 -14.23 -14.96 -38.97
C LEU A 127 -13.21 -15.78 -38.17
N PHE A 128 -13.71 -16.84 -37.55
CA PHE A 128 -12.93 -17.87 -36.90
C PHE A 128 -13.21 -19.22 -37.56
N GLY A 129 -12.14 -19.87 -38.01
CA GLY A 129 -12.24 -21.13 -38.74
C GLY A 129 -12.31 -22.35 -37.83
N ARG A 130 -12.34 -23.50 -38.49
CA ARG A 130 -12.40 -24.85 -37.90
C ARG A 130 -11.15 -25.10 -37.05
N GLU A 131 -11.27 -25.82 -35.94
CA GLU A 131 -10.20 -26.01 -34.96
C GLU A 131 -8.94 -26.69 -35.54
N ARG A 132 -9.12 -27.62 -36.48
CA ARG A 132 -8.01 -28.36 -37.10
C ARG A 132 -7.43 -27.71 -38.36
N TYR A 133 -8.28 -27.05 -39.14
CA TYR A 133 -7.95 -26.64 -40.50
C TYR A 133 -7.95 -25.12 -40.70
N GLY A 134 -8.49 -24.37 -39.74
CA GLY A 134 -8.70 -22.94 -39.86
C GLY A 134 -9.76 -22.60 -40.91
N LEU A 135 -9.60 -21.41 -41.49
CA LEU A 135 -10.40 -20.93 -42.61
C LEU A 135 -9.82 -21.47 -43.93
N GLN A 136 -10.69 -21.78 -44.88
CA GLN A 136 -10.32 -22.12 -46.24
C GLN A 136 -9.87 -20.86 -47.01
N ASN A 137 -9.12 -21.05 -48.09
CA ASN A 137 -8.61 -19.92 -48.89
C ASN A 137 -9.74 -19.03 -49.44
N GLU A 138 -10.86 -19.64 -49.86
CA GLU A 138 -12.05 -18.92 -50.36
C GLU A 138 -12.71 -18.09 -49.24
N GLU A 139 -12.78 -18.63 -48.02
CA GLU A 139 -13.30 -17.92 -46.84
C GLU A 139 -12.39 -16.76 -46.43
N VAL A 140 -11.06 -16.96 -46.48
CA VAL A 140 -10.09 -15.87 -46.28
C VAL A 140 -10.21 -14.83 -47.39
N ALA A 141 -10.54 -15.23 -48.62
CA ALA A 141 -10.69 -14.34 -49.77
C ALA A 141 -11.85 -13.34 -49.60
N LEU A 142 -12.88 -13.64 -48.79
CA LEU A 142 -13.97 -12.72 -48.48
C LEU A 142 -13.55 -11.55 -47.56
N ALA A 143 -12.53 -11.75 -46.70
CA ALA A 143 -12.15 -10.76 -45.70
C ALA A 143 -11.39 -9.55 -46.25
N ASN A 144 -11.54 -8.37 -45.67
CA ASN A 144 -10.73 -7.20 -46.02
C ASN A 144 -9.29 -7.31 -45.50
N ARG A 145 -9.10 -8.04 -44.39
CA ARG A 145 -7.83 -8.15 -43.65
C ARG A 145 -7.61 -9.56 -43.15
N ILE A 146 -6.34 -9.94 -43.05
CA ILE A 146 -5.93 -11.11 -42.26
C ILE A 146 -5.62 -10.63 -40.85
N MET A 147 -6.21 -11.29 -39.85
CA MET A 147 -5.84 -11.10 -38.45
C MET A 147 -4.98 -12.29 -37.99
N THR A 148 -3.81 -12.00 -37.42
CA THR A 148 -2.93 -13.04 -36.87
C THR A 148 -2.40 -12.64 -35.50
N PHE A 149 -2.09 -13.63 -34.67
CA PHE A 149 -1.67 -13.43 -33.29
C PHE A 149 -0.14 -13.56 -33.18
N PRO A 150 0.54 -12.70 -32.40
CA PRO A 150 1.96 -12.83 -32.13
C PRO A 150 2.21 -13.96 -31.10
N VAL A 151 1.98 -15.20 -31.53
CA VAL A 151 2.16 -16.43 -30.74
C VAL A 151 3.51 -17.08 -31.04
N ASN A 152 3.91 -18.04 -30.19
CA ASN A 152 5.13 -18.81 -30.43
C ASN A 152 5.04 -19.53 -31.79
N PRO A 153 5.96 -19.28 -32.74
CA PRO A 153 5.94 -19.92 -34.06
C PRO A 153 5.99 -21.46 -34.00
N GLY A 154 6.61 -22.03 -32.96
CA GLY A 154 6.65 -23.49 -32.74
C GLY A 154 5.36 -24.09 -32.19
N PHE A 155 4.40 -23.26 -31.76
CA PHE A 155 3.11 -23.68 -31.23
C PHE A 155 2.05 -22.59 -31.46
N SER A 156 1.74 -22.35 -32.74
CA SER A 156 0.97 -21.18 -33.19
C SER A 156 -0.55 -21.38 -33.28
N SER A 157 -1.04 -22.60 -33.05
CA SER A 157 -2.47 -22.89 -33.08
C SER A 157 -3.10 -22.57 -31.71
N LEU A 158 -3.95 -21.55 -31.68
CA LEU A 158 -4.78 -21.23 -30.52
C LEU A 158 -6.10 -22.02 -30.57
N ASN A 159 -6.62 -22.39 -29.40
CA ASN A 159 -7.99 -22.89 -29.31
C ASN A 159 -8.98 -21.79 -29.74
N LEU A 160 -10.09 -22.19 -30.36
CA LEU A 160 -11.12 -21.28 -30.88
C LEU A 160 -11.57 -20.23 -29.85
N ALA A 161 -11.93 -20.67 -28.65
CA ALA A 161 -12.40 -19.78 -27.59
C ALA A 161 -11.29 -18.87 -27.07
N GLN A 162 -10.02 -19.31 -27.11
CA GLN A 162 -8.87 -18.47 -26.75
C GLN A 162 -8.63 -17.37 -27.79
N ALA A 163 -8.77 -17.66 -29.07
CA ALA A 163 -8.68 -16.65 -30.13
C ALA A 163 -9.79 -15.60 -29.98
N VAL A 164 -11.04 -16.05 -29.78
CA VAL A 164 -12.19 -15.16 -29.50
C VAL A 164 -11.95 -14.32 -28.24
N LEU A 165 -11.40 -14.93 -27.18
CA LEU A 165 -11.06 -14.24 -25.93
C LEU A 165 -10.04 -13.12 -26.14
N LEU A 166 -8.98 -13.36 -26.90
CA LEU A 166 -7.96 -12.34 -27.17
C LEU A 166 -8.52 -11.18 -28.02
N CYS A 167 -9.32 -11.48 -29.04
CA CYS A 167 -10.00 -10.46 -29.84
C CYS A 167 -10.99 -9.63 -29.00
N GLY A 168 -11.81 -10.31 -28.19
CA GLY A 168 -12.76 -9.65 -27.29
C GLY A 168 -12.07 -8.77 -26.25
N TYR A 169 -10.98 -9.27 -25.65
CA TYR A 169 -10.18 -8.50 -24.70
C TYR A 169 -9.60 -7.23 -25.33
N GLU A 170 -8.92 -7.33 -26.48
CA GLU A 170 -8.34 -6.16 -27.14
C GLU A 170 -9.41 -5.13 -27.55
N TRP A 171 -10.55 -5.60 -28.07
CA TRP A 171 -11.68 -4.74 -28.39
C TRP A 171 -12.24 -4.03 -27.15
N PHE A 172 -12.58 -4.77 -26.10
CA PHE A 172 -13.21 -4.21 -24.90
C PHE A 172 -12.27 -3.27 -24.15
N LYS A 173 -10.98 -3.64 -24.07
CA LYS A 173 -9.91 -2.79 -23.51
C LYS A 173 -9.90 -1.42 -24.18
N GLN A 174 -9.94 -1.37 -25.51
CA GLN A 174 -9.91 -0.09 -26.23
C GLN A 174 -11.26 0.64 -26.21
N ALA A 175 -12.37 -0.09 -26.33
CA ALA A 175 -13.72 0.46 -26.31
C ALA A 175 -14.05 1.14 -24.96
N THR A 176 -13.42 0.69 -23.87
CA THR A 176 -13.55 1.26 -22.53
C THR A 176 -12.39 2.19 -22.15
N SER A 177 -11.55 2.60 -23.11
CA SER A 177 -10.37 3.45 -22.86
C SER A 177 -9.44 2.89 -21.77
N ASN A 178 -9.32 1.57 -21.72
CA ASN A 178 -8.52 0.81 -20.74
C ASN A 178 -8.93 1.05 -19.29
N ALA A 179 -10.21 1.39 -19.06
CA ALA A 179 -10.74 1.61 -17.72
C ALA A 179 -10.74 0.31 -16.91
N LEU A 180 -10.13 0.35 -15.73
CA LEU A 180 -10.17 -0.76 -14.77
C LEU A 180 -11.50 -0.76 -14.02
N PRO A 181 -12.03 -1.93 -13.61
CA PRO A 181 -13.30 -2.03 -12.88
C PRO A 181 -13.31 -1.31 -11.52
N TYR A 182 -12.14 -1.06 -10.95
CA TYR A 182 -11.93 -0.31 -9.74
C TYR A 182 -10.56 0.37 -9.79
N ALA A 183 -10.48 1.54 -9.17
CA ALA A 183 -9.24 2.24 -8.90
C ALA A 183 -9.09 2.42 -7.39
N MET A 184 -7.90 2.82 -6.94
CA MET A 184 -7.71 3.26 -5.57
C MET A 184 -8.70 4.41 -5.28
N PRO A 185 -9.47 4.37 -4.18
CA PRO A 185 -10.41 5.45 -3.88
C PRO A 185 -9.64 6.75 -3.66
N GLU A 186 -9.86 7.77 -4.50
CA GLU A 186 -9.33 9.11 -4.26
C GLU A 186 -10.14 9.78 -3.16
N ARG A 187 -9.71 9.59 -1.90
CA ARG A 187 -10.38 10.19 -0.73
C ARG A 187 -9.98 11.66 -0.50
N SER A 188 -8.89 12.12 -1.12
CA SER A 188 -8.38 13.47 -0.97
C SER A 188 -7.52 13.83 -2.19
N GLU A 189 -7.59 15.09 -2.61
CA GLU A 189 -6.70 15.66 -3.62
C GLU A 189 -5.23 15.60 -3.18
N ARG A 190 -4.32 15.65 -4.16
CA ARG A 190 -2.88 15.74 -3.95
C ARG A 190 -2.52 16.99 -3.14
N ALA A 191 -1.55 16.87 -2.25
CA ALA A 191 -1.03 18.01 -1.50
C ALA A 191 -0.28 18.96 -2.45
N SER A 192 -0.46 20.26 -2.23
CA SER A 192 0.27 21.27 -3.00
C SER A 192 1.74 21.33 -2.57
N GLN A 193 2.60 21.85 -3.44
CA GLN A 193 4.01 22.11 -3.11
C GLN A 193 4.14 22.99 -1.87
N HIS A 194 3.24 23.96 -1.69
CA HIS A 194 3.22 24.83 -0.52
C HIS A 194 2.95 24.05 0.78
N GLN A 195 1.99 23.11 0.77
CA GLN A 195 1.70 22.26 1.93
C GLN A 195 2.86 21.31 2.25
N MET A 196 3.50 20.76 1.22
CA MET A 196 4.70 19.95 1.40
C MET A 196 5.84 20.77 2.04
N THR A 197 6.13 21.97 1.52
CA THR A 197 7.15 22.86 2.09
C THR A 197 6.84 23.19 3.55
N ALA A 198 5.60 23.57 3.87
CA ALA A 198 5.20 23.89 5.24
C ALA A 198 5.36 22.70 6.20
N PHE A 199 5.01 21.48 5.77
CA PHE A 199 5.28 20.28 6.55
C PHE A 199 6.78 20.07 6.76
N PHE A 200 7.60 20.22 5.71
CA PHE A 200 9.04 20.04 5.79
C PHE A 200 9.69 21.05 6.73
N ASP A 201 9.31 22.32 6.65
CA ASP A 201 9.88 23.36 7.51
C ASP A 201 9.60 23.04 8.99
N ASN A 202 8.37 22.59 9.29
CA ASN A 202 8.01 22.13 10.64
C ASN A 202 8.79 20.87 11.05
N LEU A 203 8.88 19.87 10.17
CA LEU A 203 9.62 18.63 10.44
C LEU A 203 11.10 18.93 10.73
N VAL A 204 11.75 19.77 9.92
CA VAL A 204 13.15 20.15 10.10
C VAL A 204 13.35 20.89 11.42
N ALA A 205 12.45 21.82 11.76
CA ALA A 205 12.52 22.54 13.03
C ALA A 205 12.41 21.60 14.25
N GLU A 206 11.56 20.57 14.19
CA GLU A 206 11.47 19.57 15.26
C GLU A 206 12.68 18.63 15.29
N LEU A 207 13.20 18.21 14.13
CA LEU A 207 14.40 17.37 14.04
C LEU A 207 15.66 18.08 14.55
N ASP A 208 15.79 19.39 14.30
CA ASP A 208 16.88 20.21 14.82
C ASP A 208 16.83 20.29 16.37
N LYS A 209 15.63 20.34 16.99
CA LYS A 209 15.47 20.36 18.46
C LYS A 209 15.92 19.09 19.15
N VAL A 210 15.83 17.95 18.48
CA VAL A 210 16.28 16.63 18.98
C VAL A 210 17.67 16.26 18.45
N GLU A 211 18.33 17.18 17.75
CA GLU A 211 19.67 17.01 17.18
C GLU A 211 19.82 15.80 16.24
N PHE A 212 18.75 15.44 15.51
CA PHE A 212 18.77 14.31 14.56
C PHE A 212 19.67 14.58 13.34
N LEU A 213 19.78 15.83 12.90
CA LEU A 213 20.51 16.23 11.68
C LEU A 213 22.02 16.38 11.95
N ARG A 214 22.66 15.28 12.35
CA ARG A 214 24.10 15.19 12.65
C ARG A 214 24.76 14.04 11.89
N PRO A 215 26.06 14.17 11.54
CA PRO A 215 26.93 15.32 11.79
C PRO A 215 26.68 16.49 10.81
N PRO A 216 27.11 17.74 11.12
CA PRO A 216 26.75 18.94 10.36
C PRO A 216 27.04 18.86 8.86
N GLU A 217 28.15 18.21 8.48
CA GLU A 217 28.56 18.02 7.10
C GLU A 217 27.61 17.13 6.28
N LYS A 218 26.75 16.33 6.93
CA LYS A 218 25.75 15.48 6.28
C LYS A 218 24.35 16.07 6.27
N ARG A 219 24.13 17.20 6.97
CA ARG A 219 22.80 17.79 7.17
C ARG A 219 22.06 18.02 5.85
N ASP A 220 22.71 18.66 4.89
CA ASP A 220 22.06 19.02 3.62
C ASP A 220 21.67 17.78 2.82
N THR A 221 22.53 16.76 2.78
CA THR A 221 22.21 15.47 2.14
C THR A 221 21.04 14.77 2.83
N MET A 222 20.99 14.77 4.17
CA MET A 222 19.87 14.20 4.93
C MET A 222 18.55 14.92 4.64
N LEU A 223 18.57 16.25 4.54
CA LEU A 223 17.39 17.05 4.21
C LEU A 223 16.88 16.77 2.80
N VAL A 224 17.78 16.67 1.82
CA VAL A 224 17.42 16.28 0.45
C VAL A 224 16.81 14.87 0.43
N ASN A 225 17.39 13.92 1.15
CA ASN A 225 16.87 12.56 1.24
C ASN A 225 15.48 12.52 1.89
N LEU A 226 15.28 13.24 2.99
CA LEU A 226 13.98 13.38 3.64
C LEU A 226 12.97 13.99 2.67
N ARG A 227 13.34 15.06 1.94
CA ARG A 227 12.47 15.66 0.91
C ARG A 227 12.06 14.65 -0.14
N ASN A 228 13.02 13.90 -0.66
CA ASN A 228 12.80 12.88 -1.69
C ASN A 228 11.89 11.74 -1.25
N ILE A 229 11.88 11.38 0.05
CA ILE A 229 10.98 10.34 0.56
C ILE A 229 9.52 10.77 0.39
N PHE A 230 9.14 11.95 0.86
CA PHE A 230 7.73 12.36 0.81
C PHE A 230 7.32 12.85 -0.58
N THR A 231 8.22 13.39 -1.40
CA THR A 231 7.85 13.78 -2.78
C THR A 231 7.56 12.56 -3.66
N ARG A 232 8.32 11.45 -3.50
CA ARG A 232 8.04 10.19 -4.20
C ARG A 232 6.76 9.50 -3.76
N MET A 233 6.30 9.78 -2.53
CA MET A 233 5.07 9.20 -1.99
C MET A 233 3.81 9.78 -2.64
N GLU A 234 3.93 10.94 -3.29
CA GLU A 234 2.79 11.65 -3.90
C GLU A 234 1.62 11.91 -2.92
N PRO A 235 1.87 12.46 -1.72
CA PRO A 235 0.88 12.54 -0.65
C PRO A 235 -0.39 13.30 -1.06
N SER A 236 -1.53 12.82 -0.56
CA SER A 236 -2.75 13.60 -0.51
C SER A 236 -2.69 14.68 0.58
N LYS A 237 -3.60 15.66 0.52
CA LYS A 237 -3.78 16.67 1.59
C LYS A 237 -4.04 16.01 2.94
N GLN A 238 -4.81 14.91 2.96
CA GLN A 238 -5.10 14.15 4.18
C GLN A 238 -3.85 13.46 4.74
N ASP A 239 -2.97 12.92 3.89
CA ASP A 239 -1.71 12.33 4.32
C ASP A 239 -0.82 13.38 4.98
N MET A 240 -0.70 14.56 4.37
CA MET A 240 0.07 15.67 4.93
C MET A 240 -0.48 16.13 6.28
N HIS A 241 -1.80 16.23 6.42
CA HIS A 241 -2.43 16.58 7.68
C HIS A 241 -2.15 15.54 8.77
N THR A 242 -2.26 14.26 8.41
CA THR A 242 -2.00 13.13 9.32
C THR A 242 -0.53 13.11 9.75
N LEU A 243 0.41 13.23 8.80
CA LEU A 243 1.85 13.27 9.06
C LEU A 243 2.24 14.47 9.91
N HIS A 244 1.70 15.65 9.62
CA HIS A 244 1.92 16.83 10.45
C HIS A 244 1.41 16.60 11.88
N GLY A 245 0.21 16.03 12.03
CA GLY A 245 -0.34 15.66 13.33
C GLY A 245 0.55 14.68 14.11
N VAL A 246 1.11 13.68 13.43
CA VAL A 246 2.06 12.72 14.03
C VAL A 246 3.32 13.44 14.52
N VAL A 247 3.93 14.27 13.67
CA VAL A 247 5.15 15.02 14.03
C VAL A 247 4.89 15.94 15.23
N MET A 248 3.79 16.69 15.20
CA MET A 248 3.43 17.61 16.29
C MET A 248 3.08 16.87 17.58
N ALA A 249 2.41 15.71 17.51
CA ALA A 249 2.12 14.90 18.68
C ALA A 249 3.39 14.39 19.37
N ILE A 250 4.38 13.93 18.59
CA ILE A 250 5.69 13.49 19.12
C ILE A 250 6.46 14.68 19.69
N ALA A 251 6.47 15.79 18.95
CA ALA A 251 7.24 16.99 19.29
C ALA A 251 6.71 17.72 20.52
N GLU A 252 5.40 17.95 20.62
CA GLU A 252 4.78 18.75 21.67
C GLU A 252 4.18 17.93 22.81
N GLY A 253 3.93 16.63 22.60
CA GLY A 253 3.04 15.83 23.43
C GLY A 253 1.56 16.16 23.15
N ARG A 254 0.64 15.24 23.44
CA ARG A 254 -0.80 15.50 23.28
C ARG A 254 -1.28 16.57 24.26
N LYS A 255 -1.97 17.60 23.77
CA LYS A 255 -2.68 18.59 24.59
C LYS A 255 -4.08 18.06 24.92
N GLY A 256 -4.39 17.88 26.20
CA GLY A 256 -5.68 17.43 26.73
C GLY A 256 -5.53 16.28 27.73
N PRO A 257 -6.56 15.98 28.56
CA PRO A 257 -6.53 14.86 29.49
C PRO A 257 -6.69 13.56 28.70
N ALA A 258 -5.58 13.05 28.16
CA ALA A 258 -5.52 11.65 27.79
C ALA A 258 -5.52 10.84 29.09
N LYS A 259 -6.58 10.06 29.34
CA LYS A 259 -6.42 8.90 30.23
C LYS A 259 -5.33 8.01 29.59
N GLY A 260 -4.22 7.80 30.29
CA GLY A 260 -3.07 7.02 29.84
C GLY A 260 -1.93 7.88 29.29
N GLY A 261 -0.71 7.59 29.73
CA GLY A 261 0.53 8.22 29.24
C GLY A 261 0.68 8.09 27.72
N VAL A 262 1.50 8.97 27.11
CA VAL A 262 1.65 9.04 25.64
C VAL A 262 2.44 7.84 25.08
N LEU A 263 3.30 7.25 25.91
CA LEU A 263 4.07 6.05 25.62
C LEU A 263 3.74 5.00 26.68
N ASP A 264 3.45 3.78 26.26
CA ASP A 264 3.51 2.65 27.20
C ASP A 264 4.98 2.44 27.64
N GLY A 265 5.18 1.78 28.79
CA GLY A 265 6.51 1.57 29.35
C GLY A 265 7.47 0.86 28.39
N GLU A 266 6.94 0.03 27.49
CA GLU A 266 7.71 -0.71 26.49
C GLU A 266 8.14 0.19 25.32
N GLN A 267 7.26 1.06 24.81
CA GLN A 267 7.49 2.02 23.75
C GLN A 267 8.51 3.09 24.16
N ALA A 268 8.39 3.62 25.38
CA ALA A 268 9.37 4.56 25.93
C ALA A 268 10.75 3.90 26.05
N THR A 269 10.77 2.63 26.42
CA THR A 269 11.97 1.81 26.56
C THR A 269 12.62 1.49 25.21
N ARG A 270 11.84 1.15 24.16
CA ARG A 270 12.33 0.98 22.78
C ARG A 270 12.85 2.27 22.17
N LEU A 271 12.18 3.40 22.39
CA LEU A 271 12.62 4.71 21.91
C LEU A 271 13.97 5.09 22.55
N ARG A 272 14.12 4.88 23.86
CA ARG A 272 15.39 5.07 24.58
C ARG A 272 16.50 4.16 24.02
N ALA A 273 16.19 2.90 23.71
CA ALA A 273 17.16 1.95 23.13
C ALA A 273 17.62 2.35 21.71
N LEU A 274 16.70 2.70 20.81
CA LEU A 274 17.02 3.16 19.46
C LEU A 274 17.90 4.41 19.45
N LEU A 275 17.67 5.31 20.40
CA LEU A 275 18.46 6.53 20.57
C LEU A 275 19.83 6.27 21.20
N ALA A 276 19.94 5.29 22.10
CA ALA A 276 21.22 4.84 22.66
C ALA A 276 22.11 4.19 21.59
N GLU A 277 21.53 3.38 20.68
CA GLU A 277 22.25 2.77 19.56
C GLU A 277 22.83 3.81 18.59
N HIS A 278 22.11 4.92 18.36
CA HIS A 278 22.59 6.02 17.52
C HIS A 278 23.54 6.99 18.26
N GLY A 279 23.39 7.13 19.59
CA GLY A 279 24.21 8.01 20.43
C GLY A 279 25.58 7.43 20.84
N GLY A 280 25.76 6.10 20.76
CA GLY A 280 26.99 5.40 21.19
C GLY A 280 28.28 5.73 20.41
N LYS A 281 28.23 6.61 19.41
CA LYS A 281 29.40 7.11 18.66
C LYS A 281 29.71 8.59 18.86
N ALA A 282 29.05 9.28 19.79
CA ALA A 282 29.37 10.67 20.10
C ALA A 282 30.63 10.76 20.98
N LYS A 283 31.68 11.42 20.47
CA LYS A 283 32.91 11.74 21.25
C LYS A 283 32.56 12.67 22.44
N GLU A 284 33.42 12.67 23.46
CA GLU A 284 33.29 13.31 24.78
C GLU A 284 32.90 14.80 24.85
N HIS A 285 32.67 15.50 23.72
CA HIS A 285 32.39 16.93 23.66
C HIS A 285 30.97 17.35 23.25
N GLU A 286 30.02 16.43 23.02
CA GLU A 286 28.69 16.80 22.51
C GLU A 286 27.62 16.92 23.61
N SER A 287 27.64 18.02 24.37
CA SER A 287 26.63 18.33 25.40
C SER A 287 25.21 18.67 24.88
N GLY A 288 25.02 18.75 23.56
CA GLY A 288 23.77 19.14 22.90
C GLY A 288 22.74 18.02 22.79
N THR A 289 23.17 16.81 22.42
CA THR A 289 22.28 15.68 22.05
C THR A 289 21.46 15.20 23.24
N VAL A 290 22.12 15.18 24.40
CA VAL A 290 21.53 14.86 25.70
C VAL A 290 20.43 15.86 26.09
N ARG A 291 20.55 17.14 25.71
CA ARG A 291 19.54 18.17 26.01
C ARG A 291 18.29 18.03 25.14
N GLY A 292 18.45 17.69 23.86
CA GLY A 292 17.35 17.41 22.93
C GLY A 292 16.53 16.20 23.38
N LEU A 293 17.22 15.09 23.69
CA LEU A 293 16.62 13.88 24.23
C LEU A 293 15.85 14.12 25.54
N ALA A 294 16.47 14.84 26.47
CA ALA A 294 15.83 15.22 27.73
C ALA A 294 14.54 16.02 27.52
N ARG A 295 14.47 16.87 26.50
CA ARG A 295 13.26 17.63 26.17
C ARG A 295 12.16 16.72 25.62
N MET A 296 12.50 15.76 24.76
CA MET A 296 11.54 14.82 24.18
C MET A 296 10.95 13.89 25.24
N LEU A 297 11.77 13.36 26.14
CA LEU A 297 11.32 12.53 27.26
C LEU A 297 10.35 13.30 28.18
N ARG A 298 10.64 14.57 28.49
CA ARG A 298 9.77 15.41 29.37
C ARG A 298 8.39 15.68 28.80
N ARG A 299 8.26 15.64 27.48
CA ARG A 299 7.00 15.88 26.76
C ARG A 299 6.18 14.60 26.58
N ASN A 300 6.81 13.44 26.71
CA ASN A 300 6.18 12.14 26.49
C ASN A 300 6.41 11.20 27.69
N PRO A 301 5.91 11.53 28.90
CA PRO A 301 6.12 10.69 30.07
C PRO A 301 5.30 9.41 30.03
N THR A 302 5.81 8.35 30.66
CA THR A 302 5.04 7.13 30.98
C THR A 302 4.04 7.40 32.12
N ASP A 303 3.09 6.49 32.36
CA ASP A 303 2.15 6.63 33.48
C ASP A 303 2.84 6.61 34.85
N ALA A 304 3.84 5.74 35.04
CA ALA A 304 4.64 5.71 36.26
C ALA A 304 5.41 7.02 36.47
N GLU A 305 6.04 7.56 35.42
CA GLU A 305 6.73 8.87 35.50
C GLU A 305 5.74 10.00 35.86
N ARG A 306 4.56 10.00 35.26
CA ARG A 306 3.53 11.01 35.53
C ARG A 306 3.05 10.95 36.98
N ILE A 307 2.68 9.76 37.46
CA ILE A 307 2.18 9.54 38.83
C ILE A 307 3.27 9.93 39.84
N LEU A 308 4.51 9.48 39.64
CA LEU A 308 5.62 9.84 40.53
C LEU A 308 5.89 11.34 40.52
N TRP A 309 5.88 11.99 39.35
CA TRP A 309 6.07 13.44 39.25
C TRP A 309 4.96 14.26 39.90
N GLU A 310 3.71 13.80 39.84
CA GLU A 310 2.58 14.42 40.54
C GLU A 310 2.81 14.40 42.06
N HIS A 311 3.22 13.25 42.61
CA HIS A 311 3.47 13.10 44.05
C HIS A 311 4.73 13.83 44.53
N LEU A 312 5.84 13.77 43.78
CA LEU A 312 7.07 14.51 44.10
C LEU A 312 6.86 16.03 44.14
N ARG A 313 5.87 16.56 43.40
CA ARG A 313 5.52 17.98 43.44
C ARG A 313 4.54 18.34 44.56
N ALA A 314 3.62 17.43 44.89
CA ALA A 314 2.54 17.70 45.84
C ALA A 314 2.95 17.41 47.30
N ASP A 315 3.81 16.42 47.51
CA ASP A 315 4.27 16.02 48.84
C ASP A 315 5.33 16.99 49.36
N ARG A 316 5.07 17.55 50.56
CA ARG A 316 5.94 18.54 51.21
C ARG A 316 7.36 18.02 51.48
N ARG A 317 7.53 16.70 51.62
CA ARG A 317 8.85 16.06 51.82
C ARG A 317 9.79 16.25 50.62
N PHE A 318 9.23 16.38 49.40
CA PHE A 318 9.99 16.37 48.15
C PHE A 318 9.81 17.64 47.30
N ALA A 319 8.77 18.43 47.58
CA ALA A 319 8.40 19.59 46.79
C ALA A 319 9.60 20.53 46.58
N GLY A 320 9.92 20.80 45.31
CA GLY A 320 11.03 21.67 44.91
C GLY A 320 12.42 21.02 44.90
N GLN A 321 12.57 19.78 45.36
CA GLN A 321 13.88 19.10 45.45
C GLN A 321 14.24 18.32 44.18
N PHE A 322 13.24 17.82 43.45
CA PHE A 322 13.46 16.96 42.28
C PHE A 322 13.17 17.67 40.95
N LYS A 323 13.98 17.33 39.95
CA LYS A 323 13.80 17.70 38.55
C LYS A 323 13.64 16.44 37.71
N ARG A 324 12.64 16.40 36.83
CA ARG A 324 12.42 15.29 35.89
C ARG A 324 13.36 15.34 34.68
N GLN A 325 13.91 14.20 34.29
CA GLN A 325 14.67 13.97 33.05
C GLN A 325 15.65 15.10 32.75
N THR A 326 16.42 15.50 33.76
CA THR A 326 17.43 16.57 33.64
C THR A 326 18.79 15.92 33.47
N PRO A 327 19.58 16.29 32.44
CA PRO A 327 20.89 15.71 32.21
C PRO A 327 21.84 15.84 33.40
N VAL A 328 22.54 14.76 33.73
CA VAL A 328 23.69 14.71 34.62
C VAL A 328 24.88 14.21 33.80
N GLY A 329 25.71 15.13 33.33
CA GLY A 329 26.74 14.83 32.33
C GLY A 329 26.12 14.23 31.06
N ARG A 330 26.54 13.01 30.70
CA ARG A 330 26.06 12.29 29.50
C ARG A 330 24.78 11.48 29.72
N HIS A 331 24.30 11.36 30.95
CA HIS A 331 23.18 10.51 31.29
C HIS A 331 21.94 11.32 31.70
N ILE A 332 20.76 10.75 31.49
CA ILE A 332 19.47 11.38 31.82
C ILE A 332 18.71 10.43 32.75
N PRO A 333 18.76 10.64 34.07
CA PRO A 333 17.90 9.90 34.99
C PRO A 333 16.45 10.37 34.88
N ASP A 334 15.48 9.50 35.22
CA ASP A 334 14.05 9.86 35.16
C ASP A 334 13.72 11.00 36.12
N PHE A 335 14.28 10.99 37.33
CA PHE A 335 14.26 12.14 38.25
C PHE A 335 15.61 12.33 38.92
N VAL A 336 15.96 13.57 39.23
CA VAL A 336 17.20 13.90 39.93
C VAL A 336 17.01 15.05 40.90
N SER A 337 17.54 14.89 42.11
CA SER A 337 17.80 15.96 43.06
C SER A 337 19.30 16.25 43.05
N PHE A 338 19.68 17.44 42.59
CA PHE A 338 21.06 17.91 42.63
C PHE A 338 21.54 18.23 44.06
N PRO A 339 20.75 18.90 44.91
CA PRO A 339 21.17 19.21 46.29
C PRO A 339 21.42 17.95 47.13
N GLU A 340 20.53 16.97 47.01
CA GLU A 340 20.57 15.75 47.84
C GLU A 340 21.38 14.62 47.19
N ARG A 341 21.90 14.88 45.98
CA ARG A 341 22.59 13.93 45.10
C ARG A 341 21.86 12.59 45.02
N ILE A 342 20.58 12.63 44.69
CA ILE A 342 19.77 11.42 44.47
C ILE A 342 19.29 11.41 43.02
N ALA A 343 19.47 10.29 42.34
CA ALA A 343 18.84 10.01 41.06
C ALA A 343 17.82 8.87 41.23
N VAL A 344 16.65 9.00 40.60
CA VAL A 344 15.61 7.99 40.59
C VAL A 344 15.46 7.47 39.16
N GLU A 345 15.47 6.15 39.02
CA GLU A 345 15.34 5.42 37.76
C GLU A 345 14.12 4.51 37.86
N LEU A 346 13.21 4.59 36.88
CA LEU A 346 12.08 3.70 36.79
C LEU A 346 12.47 2.43 36.02
N VAL A 347 12.08 1.28 36.59
CA VAL A 347 12.32 -0.04 36.00
C VAL A 347 11.01 -0.55 35.41
N ASN A 348 10.95 -0.66 34.09
CA ASN A 348 9.77 -1.16 33.39
C ASN A 348 9.78 -2.69 33.34
N PRO A 349 8.61 -3.35 33.35
CA PRO A 349 8.54 -4.78 33.11
C PRO A 349 8.98 -5.12 31.68
N GLY A 350 9.69 -6.23 31.50
CA GLY A 350 10.06 -6.74 30.17
C GLY A 350 11.21 -6.00 29.47
N GLU A 351 12.04 -5.25 30.19
CA GLU A 351 13.23 -4.62 29.62
C GLU A 351 14.19 -5.64 28.98
N THR A 352 14.77 -5.29 27.84
CA THR A 352 15.78 -6.12 27.17
C THR A 352 17.13 -6.02 27.90
N GLU A 353 18.01 -6.98 27.64
CA GLU A 353 19.38 -7.00 28.22
C GLU A 353 20.15 -5.71 27.94
N VAL A 354 19.93 -5.09 26.76
CA VAL A 354 20.55 -3.81 26.38
C VAL A 354 20.15 -2.69 27.33
N ILE A 355 18.86 -2.59 27.67
CA ILE A 355 18.34 -1.54 28.55
C ILE A 355 18.80 -1.75 29.99
N VAL A 356 18.83 -3.01 30.44
CA VAL A 356 19.36 -3.36 31.76
C VAL A 356 20.84 -2.97 31.86
N ALA A 357 21.63 -3.26 30.84
CA ALA A 357 23.05 -2.91 30.78
C ALA A 357 23.28 -1.39 30.73
N ASP A 358 22.50 -0.63 29.94
CA ASP A 358 22.58 0.84 29.90
C ASP A 358 22.24 1.46 31.27
N ARG A 359 21.17 1.01 31.91
CA ARG A 359 20.82 1.49 33.27
C ARG A 359 21.92 1.15 34.28
N ALA A 360 22.49 -0.05 34.22
CA ALA A 360 23.58 -0.44 35.12
C ALA A 360 24.83 0.43 34.92
N SER A 361 25.22 0.68 33.66
CA SER A 361 26.33 1.58 33.30
C SER A 361 26.09 3.01 33.79
N ARG A 362 24.88 3.53 33.58
CA ARG A 362 24.45 4.83 34.07
C ARG A 362 24.50 4.93 35.59
N LYS A 363 23.99 3.91 36.29
CA LYS A 363 24.02 3.83 37.75
C LYS A 363 25.45 3.93 38.26
N ALA A 364 26.35 3.10 37.75
CA ALA A 364 27.77 3.12 38.14
C ALA A 364 28.40 4.50 37.91
N TRP A 365 28.15 5.11 36.75
CA TRP A 365 28.69 6.44 36.43
C TRP A 365 28.19 7.55 37.36
N LEU A 366 26.92 7.49 37.77
CA LEU A 366 26.30 8.42 38.72
C LEU A 366 26.85 8.22 40.14
N GLU A 367 26.99 6.98 40.58
CA GLU A 367 27.53 6.61 41.90
C GLU A 367 28.99 7.02 42.08
N GLU A 368 29.83 6.85 41.05
CA GLU A 368 31.20 7.40 41.01
C GLU A 368 31.26 8.92 41.24
N ARG A 369 30.17 9.64 40.93
CA ARG A 369 30.04 11.09 41.07
C ARG A 369 29.28 11.50 42.32
N GLY A 370 29.08 10.56 43.24
CA GLY A 370 28.48 10.77 44.55
C GLY A 370 26.96 10.91 44.51
N TYR A 371 26.29 10.44 43.45
CA TYR A 371 24.84 10.28 43.45
C TYR A 371 24.44 8.93 44.05
N ARG A 372 23.37 8.92 44.83
CA ARG A 372 22.68 7.70 45.24
C ARG A 372 21.56 7.41 44.25
N VAL A 373 21.58 6.23 43.65
CA VAL A 373 20.63 5.86 42.59
C VAL A 373 19.56 4.93 43.16
N LEU A 374 18.32 5.40 43.20
CA LEU A 374 17.15 4.62 43.61
C LEU A 374 16.42 4.08 42.39
N ALA A 375 16.39 2.75 42.25
CA ALA A 375 15.59 2.08 41.24
C ALA A 375 14.20 1.77 41.81
N ILE A 376 13.14 2.22 41.13
CA ILE A 376 11.74 1.99 41.51
C ILE A 376 11.05 1.24 40.37
N ARG A 377 10.31 0.17 40.66
CA ARG A 377 9.56 -0.54 39.60
C ARG A 377 8.35 0.28 39.17
N ALA A 378 8.15 0.41 37.86
CA ALA A 378 7.02 1.14 37.29
C ALA A 378 5.66 0.57 37.73
N ASP A 379 5.57 -0.75 37.87
CA ASP A 379 4.36 -1.45 38.35
C ASP A 379 4.03 -1.11 39.80
N ASP A 380 5.06 -0.86 40.63
CA ASP A 380 4.84 -0.52 42.03
C ASP A 380 4.34 0.93 42.15
N VAL A 381 4.88 1.84 41.34
CA VAL A 381 4.38 3.23 41.25
C VAL A 381 2.92 3.32 40.79
N THR A 382 2.53 2.50 39.81
CA THR A 382 1.16 2.51 39.28
C THR A 382 0.17 1.79 40.20
N ARG A 383 0.62 0.78 40.96
CA ARG A 383 -0.21 0.01 41.91
C ARG A 383 -0.40 0.74 43.23
N ASP A 384 0.69 1.12 43.89
CA ASP A 384 0.70 1.82 45.18
C ASP A 384 2.04 2.55 45.37
N ILE A 385 2.01 3.87 45.22
CA ILE A 385 3.22 4.71 45.27
C ILE A 385 3.70 4.97 46.71
N ALA A 386 2.85 4.82 47.74
CA ALA A 386 3.17 5.26 49.10
C ALA A 386 4.44 4.60 49.68
N PRO A 387 4.65 3.27 49.57
CA PRO A 387 5.87 2.62 50.04
C PRO A 387 7.14 3.14 49.36
N GLU A 388 7.05 3.47 48.07
CA GLU A 388 8.20 3.96 47.30
C GLU A 388 8.55 5.41 47.66
N LEU A 389 7.55 6.24 48.01
CA LEU A 389 7.79 7.57 48.59
C LEU A 389 8.45 7.47 49.96
N ASP A 390 8.05 6.53 50.82
CA ASP A 390 8.67 6.36 52.14
C ASP A 390 10.13 5.89 52.02
N ARG A 391 10.42 4.98 51.08
CA ARG A 391 11.80 4.58 50.76
C ARG A 391 12.63 5.78 50.27
N LEU A 392 12.06 6.64 49.43
CA LEU A 392 12.73 7.85 48.98
C LEU A 392 12.95 8.85 50.13
N ALA A 393 12.00 8.99 51.05
CA ALA A 393 12.14 9.84 52.24
C ALA A 393 13.27 9.36 53.15
N VAL A 394 13.33 8.05 53.45
CA VAL A 394 14.43 7.45 54.23
C VAL A 394 15.78 7.68 53.53
N LEU A 395 15.80 7.64 52.19
CA LEU A 395 17.02 7.94 51.43
C LEU A 395 17.43 9.42 51.55
N LEU A 396 16.48 10.36 51.58
CA LEU A 396 16.79 11.77 51.84
C LEU A 396 17.35 11.97 53.24
N ASP A 397 16.70 11.38 54.25
CA ASP A 397 17.09 11.54 55.66
C ASP A 397 18.45 10.90 55.99
N SER A 398 18.86 9.88 55.23
CA SER A 398 20.15 9.21 55.39
C SER A 398 21.34 9.92 54.73
N GLY A 399 21.13 11.11 54.14
CA GLY A 399 22.15 11.82 53.33
C GLY A 399 22.54 13.22 53.79
N MET A 400 23.33 13.32 54.86
CA MET A 400 24.56 14.13 55.07
C MET A 400 24.65 14.63 56.53
N PRO A 401 25.62 14.14 57.32
CA PRO A 401 26.10 14.85 58.50
C PRO A 401 26.92 16.06 58.04
N GLY A 402 26.33 17.25 58.08
CA GLY A 402 27.01 18.49 57.65
C GLY A 402 26.07 19.63 57.27
N ARG A 403 25.14 19.99 58.15
CA ARG A 403 24.56 21.34 58.21
C ARG A 403 24.93 21.93 59.57
N GLY A 404 26.11 22.54 59.61
CA GLY A 404 26.60 23.42 60.66
C GLY A 404 27.15 24.66 60.01
#